data_AF-A0A8C4P077-F1
#
_entry.id   AF-A0A8C4P077-F1
#
_cell.length_a   1.000
_cell.length_b   1.000
_cell.length_c   1.000
_cell.angle_alpha   90.00
_cell.angle_beta   90.00
_cell.angle_gamma   90.00
#
_symmetry.space_group_name_H-M   'P 1'
#
loop_
_entity.id
_entity.type
_entity.pdbx_description
1 polymer ?
#
loop_
_entity_poly.entity_id
_entity_poly.type
_entity_poly.pdbx_seq_one_letter_code
_entity_poly.pdbx_strand_id
1 'polypeptide(L)'
;DMAELLKIKSEAEDFQSEYFYRNSQAEEKRQKENQAATQIQSWFRACKVRAYFSHLHKKAVIIQKIWRGFTARARFRQMVKAAYFIMKMNFYEEMAVRIQRRWRGFFVRKYIHNFYARKSYLEGLFRKNELVRRELDELEELQKRERDCLEMVKEQTAKVYQAYRLHHLLSTKQCPGVFNSPFRSAPHEMEQLLRQVKYQAPTRLAPGGRACLLGMPGPAAPSFSGTLGSPWIKTTQTRCSSRPILPPIGSKKQQVRW
;
A
#
# COMPACT_ATOMS: atom_id res chain seq x y z
N ASP A 1 49.93 -123.12 -63.03
CA ASP A 1 51.24 -123.39 -62.44
C ASP A 1 51.35 -122.89 -61.01
N MET A 2 52.08 -123.60 -60.15
CA MET A 2 52.31 -123.22 -58.75
C MET A 2 52.94 -121.82 -58.60
N ALA A 3 53.69 -121.36 -59.61
CA ALA A 3 54.29 -120.03 -59.64
C ALA A 3 53.27 -118.88 -59.69
N GLU A 4 52.15 -119.07 -60.39
CA GLU A 4 51.12 -118.04 -60.57
C GLU A 4 50.27 -117.86 -59.30
N LEU A 5 49.99 -118.96 -58.62
CA LEU A 5 49.25 -118.97 -57.34
C LEU A 5 50.09 -118.38 -56.20
N LEU A 6 51.40 -118.62 -56.19
CA LEU A 6 52.34 -117.97 -55.26
C LEU A 6 52.44 -116.46 -55.53
N LYS A 7 52.42 -116.03 -56.79
CA LYS A 7 52.45 -114.62 -57.19
C LYS A 7 51.19 -113.85 -56.75
N ILE A 8 50.01 -114.43 -56.97
CA ILE A 8 48.75 -113.84 -56.48
C ILE A 8 48.74 -113.74 -54.96
N LYS A 9 49.31 -114.74 -54.27
CA LYS A 9 49.41 -114.73 -52.81
C LYS A 9 50.36 -113.66 -52.29
N SER A 10 51.53 -113.48 -52.92
CA SER A 10 52.44 -112.37 -52.58
C SER A 10 51.82 -111.00 -52.87
N GLU A 11 51.12 -110.85 -54.00
CA GLU A 11 50.43 -109.58 -54.33
C GLU A 11 49.30 -109.26 -53.34
N ALA A 12 48.58 -110.27 -52.85
CA ALA A 12 47.56 -110.10 -51.81
C ALA A 12 48.17 -109.72 -50.44
N GLU A 13 49.31 -110.29 -50.09
CA GLU A 13 50.07 -109.98 -48.87
C GLU A 13 50.68 -108.57 -48.94
N ASP A 14 51.20 -108.16 -50.09
CA ASP A 14 51.70 -106.81 -50.34
C ASP A 14 50.56 -105.77 -50.26
N PHE A 15 49.40 -106.07 -50.84
CA PHE A 15 48.21 -105.21 -50.75
C PHE A 15 47.73 -105.05 -49.30
N GLN A 16 47.68 -106.14 -48.52
CA GLN A 16 47.34 -106.06 -47.10
C GLN A 16 48.36 -105.19 -46.34
N SER A 17 49.65 -105.41 -46.58
CA SER A 17 50.73 -104.65 -45.93
C SER A 17 50.64 -103.16 -46.24
N GLU A 18 50.38 -102.80 -47.50
CA GLU A 18 50.18 -101.41 -47.90
C GLU A 18 48.92 -100.80 -47.27
N TYR A 19 47.81 -101.55 -47.22
CA TYR A 19 46.59 -101.12 -46.57
C TYR A 19 46.80 -100.81 -45.09
N PHE A 20 47.44 -101.71 -44.34
CA PHE A 20 47.72 -101.51 -42.91
C PHE A 20 48.67 -100.33 -42.69
N TYR A 21 49.69 -100.17 -43.54
CA TYR A 21 50.60 -99.03 -43.47
C TYR A 21 49.88 -97.69 -43.68
N ARG A 22 49.03 -97.59 -44.71
CA ARG A 22 48.21 -96.40 -44.97
C ARG A 22 47.25 -96.10 -43.81
N ASN A 23 46.64 -97.14 -43.23
CA ASN A 23 45.70 -96.98 -42.12
C ASN A 23 46.41 -96.54 -40.82
N SER A 24 47.62 -97.07 -40.54
CA SER A 24 48.45 -96.64 -39.41
C SER A 24 48.86 -95.18 -39.54
N GLN A 25 49.29 -94.74 -40.74
CA GLN A 25 49.63 -93.34 -41.02
C GLN A 25 48.42 -92.40 -40.88
N ALA A 26 47.23 -92.86 -41.27
CA ALA A 26 46.00 -92.10 -41.09
C ALA A 26 45.59 -91.99 -39.61
N GLU A 27 45.73 -93.07 -38.83
CA GLU A 27 45.44 -93.07 -37.39
C GLU A 27 46.38 -92.12 -36.63
N GLU A 28 47.67 -92.12 -36.96
CA GLU A 28 48.67 -91.23 -36.34
C GLU A 28 48.32 -89.75 -36.56
N LYS A 29 47.81 -89.39 -37.73
CA LYS A 29 47.45 -88.00 -38.08
C LYS A 29 46.03 -87.60 -37.66
N ARG A 30 45.14 -88.56 -37.43
CA ARG A 30 43.71 -88.35 -37.15
C ARG A 30 43.47 -87.32 -36.05
N GLN A 31 44.16 -87.44 -34.92
CA GLN A 31 43.96 -86.50 -33.79
C GLN A 31 44.34 -85.07 -34.15
N LYS A 32 45.47 -84.88 -34.84
CA LYS A 32 45.96 -83.57 -35.25
C LYS A 32 45.01 -82.91 -36.27
N GLU A 33 44.54 -83.69 -37.24
CA GLU A 33 43.56 -83.23 -38.23
C GLU A 33 42.22 -82.86 -37.57
N ASN A 34 41.72 -83.68 -36.64
CA ASN A 34 40.49 -83.40 -35.90
C ASN A 34 40.61 -82.15 -35.02
N GLN A 35 41.75 -81.93 -34.36
CA GLN A 35 42.00 -80.72 -33.57
C GLN A 35 42.03 -79.46 -34.45
N ALA A 36 42.74 -79.52 -35.58
CA ALA A 36 42.77 -78.43 -36.55
C ALA A 36 41.36 -78.13 -37.10
N ALA A 37 40.61 -79.15 -37.47
CA ALA A 37 39.23 -79.02 -37.92
C ALA A 37 38.35 -78.36 -36.84
N THR A 38 38.47 -78.79 -35.58
CA THR A 38 37.72 -78.23 -34.44
C THR A 38 38.09 -76.77 -34.19
N GLN A 39 39.36 -76.39 -34.32
CA GLN A 39 39.79 -74.99 -34.23
C GLN A 39 39.18 -74.13 -35.34
N ILE A 40 39.25 -74.59 -36.60
CA ILE A 40 38.66 -73.87 -37.73
C ILE A 40 37.15 -73.72 -37.54
N GLN A 41 36.45 -74.79 -37.17
CA GLN A 41 35.01 -74.80 -36.95
C GLN A 41 34.60 -73.87 -35.80
N SER A 42 35.27 -73.96 -34.65
CA SER A 42 34.97 -73.11 -33.48
C SER A 42 35.24 -71.63 -33.77
N TRP A 43 36.35 -71.31 -34.44
CA TRP A 43 36.67 -69.95 -34.87
C TRP A 43 35.62 -69.40 -35.83
N PHE A 44 35.22 -70.19 -36.85
CA PHE A 44 34.19 -69.77 -37.79
C PHE A 44 32.84 -69.53 -37.12
N ARG A 45 32.41 -70.44 -36.23
CA ARG A 45 31.19 -70.28 -35.41
C ARG A 45 31.25 -68.97 -34.59
N ALA A 46 32.38 -68.70 -33.95
CA ALA A 46 32.57 -67.46 -33.19
C ALA A 46 32.54 -66.21 -34.09
N CYS A 47 33.14 -66.25 -35.28
CA CYS A 47 33.09 -65.16 -36.26
C CYS A 47 31.65 -64.84 -36.69
N LYS A 48 30.84 -65.87 -36.97
CA LYS A 48 29.40 -65.69 -37.28
C LYS A 48 28.65 -65.00 -36.14
N VAL A 49 28.84 -65.49 -34.91
CA VAL A 49 28.17 -64.94 -33.73
C VAL A 49 28.59 -63.49 -33.46
N ARG A 50 29.89 -63.18 -33.53
CA ARG A 50 30.40 -61.81 -33.34
C ARG A 50 29.88 -60.84 -34.40
N ALA A 51 29.81 -61.26 -35.66
CA ALA A 51 29.22 -60.46 -36.73
C ALA A 51 27.74 -60.17 -36.46
N TYR A 52 26.98 -61.18 -36.03
CA TYR A 52 25.58 -61.03 -35.66
C TYR A 52 25.38 -60.08 -34.47
N PHE A 53 26.15 -60.23 -33.39
CA PHE A 53 26.11 -59.30 -32.26
C PHE A 53 26.45 -57.87 -32.66
N SER A 54 27.47 -57.69 -33.50
CA SER A 54 27.83 -56.37 -34.03
C SER A 54 26.70 -55.74 -34.83
N HIS A 55 25.98 -56.55 -35.61
CA HIS A 55 24.79 -56.09 -36.32
C HIS A 55 23.68 -55.66 -35.36
N LEU A 56 23.34 -56.51 -34.37
CA LEU A 56 22.33 -56.18 -33.36
C LEU A 56 22.68 -54.91 -32.57
N HIS A 57 23.95 -54.76 -32.18
CA HIS A 57 24.41 -53.57 -31.46
C HIS A 57 24.23 -52.31 -32.30
N LYS A 58 24.60 -52.35 -33.60
CA LYS A 58 24.36 -51.23 -34.52
C LYS A 58 22.87 -50.87 -34.61
N LYS A 59 21.98 -51.87 -34.68
CA LYS A 59 20.52 -51.63 -34.68
C LYS A 59 20.04 -51.00 -33.37
N ALA A 60 20.50 -51.51 -32.23
CA ALA A 60 20.17 -50.96 -30.92
C ALA A 60 20.63 -49.49 -30.79
N VAL A 61 21.85 -49.16 -31.23
CA VAL A 61 22.37 -47.79 -31.23
C VAL A 61 21.51 -46.86 -32.09
N ILE A 62 21.06 -47.31 -33.27
CA ILE A 62 20.15 -46.51 -34.13
C ILE A 62 18.84 -46.20 -33.40
N ILE A 63 18.20 -47.22 -32.80
CA ILE A 63 16.95 -47.04 -32.04
C ILE A 63 17.17 -46.05 -30.90
N GLN A 64 18.21 -46.24 -30.10
CA GLN A 64 18.50 -45.37 -28.97
C GLN A 64 18.83 -43.94 -29.41
N LYS A 65 19.59 -43.75 -30.49
CA LYS A 65 19.91 -42.43 -31.07
C LYS A 65 18.63 -41.69 -31.47
N ILE A 66 17.73 -42.38 -32.17
CA ILE A 66 16.44 -41.82 -32.59
C ILE A 66 15.61 -41.43 -31.36
N TRP A 67 15.52 -42.31 -30.36
CA TRP A 67 14.76 -42.07 -29.14
C TRP A 67 15.28 -40.88 -28.32
N ARG A 68 16.60 -40.79 -28.12
CA ARG A 68 17.22 -39.65 -27.44
C ARG A 68 16.92 -38.34 -28.17
N GLY A 69 17.02 -38.34 -29.51
CA GLY A 69 16.66 -37.20 -30.34
C GLY A 69 15.17 -36.82 -30.24
N PHE A 70 14.26 -37.80 -30.27
CA PHE A 70 12.83 -37.57 -30.12
C PHE A 70 12.51 -36.94 -28.76
N THR A 71 13.05 -37.49 -27.68
CA THR A 71 12.84 -37.00 -26.32
C THR A 71 13.35 -35.57 -26.14
N ALA A 72 14.55 -35.27 -26.62
CA ALA A 72 15.12 -33.93 -26.57
C ALA A 72 14.26 -32.91 -27.33
N ARG A 73 13.82 -33.27 -28.55
CA ARG A 73 12.93 -32.41 -29.36
C ARG A 73 11.57 -32.20 -28.71
N ALA A 74 10.99 -33.23 -28.08
CA ALA A 74 9.73 -33.11 -27.36
C ALA A 74 9.83 -32.11 -26.20
N ARG A 75 10.89 -32.23 -25.38
CA ARG A 75 11.18 -31.29 -24.29
C ARG A 75 11.38 -29.85 -24.81
N PHE A 76 12.17 -29.68 -25.86
CA PHE A 76 12.41 -28.37 -26.46
C PHE A 76 11.12 -27.73 -26.99
N ARG A 77 10.27 -28.48 -27.69
CA ARG A 77 8.95 -27.99 -28.14
C ARG A 77 8.09 -27.51 -26.98
N GLN A 78 8.11 -28.22 -25.84
CA GLN A 78 7.36 -27.82 -24.66
C GLN A 78 7.91 -26.52 -24.05
N MET A 79 9.24 -26.38 -23.97
CA MET A 79 9.89 -25.15 -23.50
C MET A 79 9.54 -23.95 -24.38
N VAL A 80 9.60 -24.11 -25.71
CA VAL A 80 9.24 -23.05 -26.65
C VAL A 80 7.77 -22.64 -26.52
N LYS A 81 6.86 -23.62 -26.40
CA LYS A 81 5.44 -23.34 -26.14
C LYS A 81 5.26 -22.56 -24.84
N ALA A 82 5.89 -22.97 -23.75
CA ALA A 82 5.81 -22.28 -22.47
C ALA A 82 6.35 -20.84 -22.56
N ALA A 83 7.52 -20.65 -23.18
CA ALA A 83 8.11 -19.34 -23.39
C ALA A 83 7.19 -18.41 -24.21
N TYR A 84 6.58 -18.93 -25.27
CA TYR A 84 5.59 -18.20 -26.07
C TYR A 84 4.39 -17.76 -25.22
N PHE A 85 3.82 -18.66 -24.42
CA PHE A 85 2.68 -18.32 -23.56
C PHE A 85 3.04 -17.28 -22.50
N ILE A 86 4.21 -17.38 -21.88
CA ILE A 86 4.70 -16.37 -20.93
C ILE A 86 4.83 -15.01 -21.61
N MET A 87 5.49 -14.95 -22.77
CA MET A 87 5.65 -13.72 -23.53
C MET A 87 4.30 -13.09 -23.91
N LYS A 88 3.37 -13.91 -24.41
CA LYS A 88 2.01 -13.48 -24.78
C LYS A 88 1.23 -12.97 -23.56
N MET A 89 1.33 -13.65 -22.42
CA MET A 89 0.63 -13.26 -21.21
C MET A 89 1.16 -11.93 -20.66
N ASN A 90 2.48 -11.78 -20.60
CA ASN A 90 3.13 -10.54 -20.17
C ASN A 90 2.70 -9.35 -21.06
N PHE A 91 2.65 -9.55 -22.38
CA PHE A 91 2.19 -8.51 -23.30
C PHE A 91 0.76 -8.05 -22.99
N TYR A 92 -0.19 -8.98 -22.81
CA TYR A 92 -1.56 -8.61 -22.49
C TYR A 92 -1.71 -8.00 -21.11
N GLU A 93 -0.94 -8.47 -20.13
CA GLU A 93 -0.92 -7.90 -18.79
C GLU A 93 -0.47 -6.43 -18.81
N GLU A 94 0.61 -6.12 -19.53
CA GLU A 94 1.06 -4.74 -19.71
C GLU A 94 0.00 -3.86 -20.38
N MET A 95 -0.65 -4.35 -21.44
CA MET A 95 -1.72 -3.61 -22.12
C MET A 95 -2.93 -3.40 -21.20
N ALA A 96 -3.33 -4.42 -20.44
CA ALA A 96 -4.41 -4.33 -19.46
C ALA A 96 -4.10 -3.27 -18.40
N VAL A 97 -2.89 -3.25 -17.85
CA VAL A 97 -2.48 -2.24 -16.86
C VAL A 97 -2.56 -0.83 -17.42
N ARG A 98 -2.16 -0.61 -18.69
CA ARG A 98 -2.28 0.71 -19.35
C ARG A 98 -3.73 1.17 -19.46
N ILE A 99 -4.62 0.29 -19.94
CA ILE A 99 -6.05 0.56 -20.07
C ILE A 99 -6.65 0.88 -18.69
N GLN A 100 -6.37 0.03 -17.70
CA GLN A 100 -6.91 0.20 -16.36
C GLN A 100 -6.39 1.48 -15.69
N ARG A 101 -5.10 1.82 -15.85
CA ARG A 101 -4.53 3.08 -15.32
C ARG A 101 -5.26 4.29 -15.91
N ARG A 102 -5.48 4.30 -17.23
CA ARG A 102 -6.21 5.37 -17.92
C ARG A 102 -7.64 5.48 -17.40
N TRP A 103 -8.33 4.35 -17.26
CA TRP A 103 -9.70 4.29 -16.75
C TRP A 103 -9.82 4.79 -15.32
N ARG A 104 -8.96 4.32 -14.40
CA ARG A 104 -8.95 4.78 -13.00
C ARG A 104 -8.75 6.29 -12.91
N GLY A 105 -7.83 6.85 -13.71
CA GLY A 105 -7.63 8.30 -13.78
C GLY A 105 -8.85 9.06 -14.29
N PHE A 106 -9.51 8.55 -15.34
CA PHE A 106 -10.76 9.12 -15.85
C PHE A 106 -11.87 9.08 -14.78
N PHE A 107 -12.07 7.93 -14.14
CA PHE A 107 -13.13 7.73 -13.15
C PHE A 107 -13.00 8.70 -11.97
N VAL A 108 -11.80 8.86 -11.42
CA VAL A 108 -11.55 9.80 -10.31
C VAL A 108 -11.89 11.23 -10.71
N ARG A 109 -11.42 11.69 -11.88
CA ARG A 109 -11.67 13.06 -12.35
C ARG A 109 -13.13 13.34 -12.70
N LYS A 110 -13.87 12.32 -13.13
CA LYS A 110 -15.28 12.48 -13.51
C LYS A 110 -16.23 12.35 -12.33
N TYR A 111 -15.99 11.40 -11.42
CA TYR A 111 -17.00 11.00 -10.43
C TYR A 111 -16.60 11.24 -8.98
N ILE A 112 -15.31 11.37 -8.65
CA ILE A 112 -14.85 11.52 -7.27
C ILE A 112 -14.42 12.96 -6.97
N HIS A 113 -13.56 13.53 -7.82
CA HIS A 113 -12.93 14.82 -7.55
C HIS A 113 -13.34 15.88 -8.58
N ASN A 114 -14.19 16.83 -8.17
CA ASN A 114 -14.49 18.01 -8.95
C ASN A 114 -13.59 19.18 -8.50
N PHE A 115 -12.48 19.38 -9.23
CA PHE A 115 -11.50 20.42 -8.94
C PHE A 115 -12.12 21.83 -8.90
N TYR A 116 -12.97 22.14 -9.89
CA TYR A 116 -13.56 23.47 -10.02
C TYR A 116 -14.57 23.75 -8.91
N ALA A 117 -15.38 22.76 -8.53
CA ALA A 117 -16.29 22.90 -7.39
C ALA A 117 -15.52 23.12 -6.08
N ARG A 118 -14.44 22.37 -5.85
CA ARG A 118 -13.59 22.55 -4.67
C ARG A 118 -12.90 23.91 -4.64
N LYS A 119 -12.38 24.37 -5.78
CA LYS A 119 -11.73 25.68 -5.91
C LYS A 119 -12.72 26.81 -5.62
N SER A 120 -13.89 26.78 -6.23
CA SER A 120 -14.95 27.77 -5.99
C SER A 120 -15.39 27.81 -4.52
N TYR A 121 -15.53 26.64 -3.88
CA TYR A 121 -15.84 26.55 -2.45
C TYR A 121 -14.77 27.22 -1.57
N LEU A 122 -13.48 26.96 -1.83
CA LEU A 122 -12.37 27.55 -1.07
C LEU A 122 -12.28 29.06 -1.26
N GLU A 123 -12.49 29.57 -2.48
CA GLU A 123 -12.56 31.01 -2.75
C GLU A 123 -13.73 31.67 -2.00
N GLY A 124 -14.89 31.00 -1.96
CA GLY A 124 -16.04 31.46 -1.18
C GLY A 124 -15.76 31.49 0.32
N LEU A 125 -15.08 30.46 0.85
CA LEU A 125 -14.62 30.44 2.24
C LEU A 125 -13.65 31.57 2.54
N PHE A 126 -12.71 31.85 1.65
CA PHE A 126 -11.76 32.96 1.83
C PHE A 126 -12.50 34.30 1.98
N ARG A 127 -13.41 34.60 1.06
CA ARG A 127 -14.21 35.85 1.10
C ARG A 127 -15.04 35.95 2.38
N LYS A 128 -15.65 34.85 2.83
CA LYS A 128 -16.40 34.82 4.10
C LYS A 128 -15.49 35.05 5.31
N ASN A 129 -14.32 34.42 5.35
CA ASN A 129 -13.36 34.62 6.42
C ASN A 129 -12.87 36.07 6.48
N GLU A 130 -12.65 36.72 5.33
CA GLU A 130 -12.31 38.15 5.30
C GLU A 130 -13.46 39.04 5.78
N LEU A 131 -14.71 38.71 5.43
CA LEU A 131 -15.87 39.45 5.93
C LEU A 131 -15.97 39.33 7.45
N VAL A 132 -15.90 38.10 7.99
CA VAL A 132 -15.97 37.87 9.44
C VAL A 132 -14.85 38.59 10.17
N ARG A 133 -13.63 38.63 9.63
CA ARG A 133 -12.53 39.41 10.23
C ARG A 133 -12.86 40.89 10.32
N ARG A 134 -13.35 41.50 9.23
CA ARG A 134 -13.75 42.91 9.22
C ARG A 134 -14.89 43.19 10.21
N GLU A 135 -15.90 42.32 10.27
CA GLU A 135 -17.00 42.45 11.24
C GLU A 135 -16.48 42.38 12.69
N LEU A 136 -15.51 41.50 12.97
CA LEU A 136 -14.89 41.41 14.29
C LEU A 136 -14.09 42.68 14.62
N ASP A 137 -13.34 43.23 13.67
CA ASP A 137 -12.60 44.48 13.85
C ASP A 137 -13.56 45.66 14.14
N GLU A 138 -14.67 45.74 13.41
CA GLU A 138 -15.71 46.77 13.63
C GLU A 138 -16.36 46.64 15.01
N LEU A 139 -16.67 45.42 15.45
CA LEU A 139 -17.21 45.16 16.79
C LEU A 139 -16.22 45.52 17.89
N GLU A 140 -14.93 45.25 17.70
CA GLU A 140 -13.88 45.62 18.64
C GLU A 140 -13.82 47.15 18.82
N GLU A 141 -13.87 47.89 17.71
CA GLU A 141 -13.88 49.36 17.71
C GLU A 141 -15.14 49.93 18.36
N LEU A 142 -16.32 49.34 18.11
CA LEU A 142 -17.56 49.74 18.78
C LEU A 142 -17.46 49.52 20.30
N GLN A 143 -16.96 48.36 20.72
CA GLN A 143 -16.78 48.08 22.14
C GLN A 143 -15.76 49.01 22.80
N LYS A 144 -14.68 49.40 22.11
CA LYS A 144 -13.72 50.41 22.61
C LYS A 144 -14.44 51.74 22.84
N ARG A 145 -15.18 52.24 21.85
CA ARG A 145 -15.95 53.49 21.97
C ARG A 145 -16.96 53.44 23.10
N GLU A 146 -17.68 52.34 23.25
CA GLU A 146 -18.62 52.16 24.37
C GLU A 146 -17.90 52.23 25.72
N ARG A 147 -16.73 51.57 25.86
CA ARG A 147 -15.92 51.65 27.07
C ARG A 147 -15.46 53.08 27.36
N ASP A 148 -14.97 53.79 26.35
CA ASP A 148 -14.50 55.17 26.49
C ASP A 148 -15.65 56.11 26.87
N CYS A 149 -16.82 55.98 26.24
CA CYS A 149 -18.02 56.73 26.62
C CYS A 149 -18.46 56.42 28.06
N LEU A 150 -18.45 55.15 28.46
CA LEU A 150 -18.78 54.75 29.83
C LEU A 150 -17.77 55.32 30.84
N GLU A 151 -16.49 55.35 30.50
CA GLU A 151 -15.44 55.97 31.33
C GLU A 151 -15.66 57.47 31.47
N MET A 152 -15.91 58.18 30.36
CA MET A 152 -16.25 59.60 30.38
C MET A 152 -17.49 59.90 31.24
N VAL A 153 -18.54 59.07 31.16
CA VAL A 153 -19.74 59.21 32.01
C VAL A 153 -19.40 58.96 33.48
N LYS A 154 -18.58 57.95 33.80
CA LYS A 154 -18.11 57.69 35.17
C LYS A 154 -17.29 58.87 35.71
N GLU A 155 -16.41 59.45 34.91
CA GLU A 155 -15.65 60.64 35.30
C GLU A 155 -16.55 61.85 35.55
N GLN A 156 -17.51 62.11 34.65
CA GLN A 156 -18.45 63.21 34.82
C GLN A 156 -19.34 63.02 36.06
N THR A 157 -19.87 61.82 36.28
CA THR A 157 -20.68 61.50 37.48
C THR A 157 -19.84 61.60 38.76
N ALA A 158 -18.58 61.20 38.75
CA ALA A 158 -17.66 61.39 39.87
C ALA A 158 -17.41 62.88 40.16
N LYS A 159 -17.21 63.72 39.14
CA LYS A 159 -17.08 65.18 39.28
C LYS A 159 -18.34 65.81 39.89
N VAL A 160 -19.52 65.41 39.42
CA VAL A 160 -20.81 65.86 39.97
C VAL A 160 -20.98 65.42 41.43
N TYR A 161 -20.62 64.17 41.75
CA TYR A 161 -20.66 63.67 43.12
C TYR A 161 -19.70 64.42 44.06
N GLN A 162 -18.48 64.72 43.60
CA GLN A 162 -17.53 65.56 44.33
C GLN A 162 -18.10 66.96 44.57
N ALA A 163 -18.69 67.59 43.55
CA ALA A 163 -19.34 68.89 43.69
C ALA A 163 -20.50 68.84 44.71
N TYR A 164 -21.32 67.79 44.70
CA TYR A 164 -22.38 67.59 45.69
C TYR A 164 -21.83 67.53 47.13
N ARG A 165 -20.73 66.78 47.37
CA ARG A 165 -20.06 66.71 48.68
C ARG A 165 -19.45 68.04 49.12
N LEU A 166 -18.91 68.80 48.17
CA LEU A 166 -18.22 70.08 48.39
C LEU A 166 -19.15 71.29 48.23
N HIS A 167 -20.47 71.09 48.12
CA HIS A 167 -21.44 72.17 47.84
C HIS A 167 -21.38 73.34 48.84
N HIS A 168 -20.97 73.07 50.08
CA HIS A 168 -20.79 74.10 51.12
C HIS A 168 -19.65 75.09 50.82
N LEU A 169 -18.74 74.78 49.88
CA LEU A 169 -17.64 75.65 49.46
C LEU A 169 -18.01 76.62 48.32
N LEU A 170 -19.28 76.62 47.89
CA LEU A 170 -19.81 77.49 46.83
C LEU A 170 -19.85 78.97 47.26
N SER A 171 -19.54 79.90 46.35
CA SER A 171 -19.59 81.33 46.63
C SER A 171 -20.98 81.81 46.99
N THR A 172 -21.06 82.62 48.04
CA THR A 172 -22.27 83.36 48.41
C THR A 172 -22.15 84.82 47.94
N LYS A 173 -23.24 85.57 48.02
CA LYS A 173 -23.22 87.02 47.68
C LYS A 173 -22.26 87.84 48.55
N GLN A 174 -21.94 87.34 49.75
CA GLN A 174 -21.19 88.07 50.76
C GLN A 174 -19.75 87.58 50.91
N CYS A 175 -19.47 86.30 50.62
CA CYS A 175 -18.13 85.73 50.65
C CYS A 175 -17.86 84.86 49.40
N PRO A 176 -16.79 85.13 48.64
CA PRO A 176 -16.38 84.26 47.54
C PRO A 176 -15.93 82.89 48.07
N GLY A 177 -16.38 81.82 47.41
CA GLY A 177 -16.02 80.44 47.73
C GLY A 177 -14.57 80.14 47.33
N VAL A 178 -14.01 79.05 47.87
CA VAL A 178 -12.60 78.68 47.66
C VAL A 178 -12.26 78.55 46.17
N PHE A 179 -13.23 78.16 45.34
CA PHE A 179 -13.07 77.96 43.90
C PHE A 179 -13.38 79.21 43.04
N ASN A 180 -13.70 80.36 43.66
CA ASN A 180 -13.98 81.63 43.01
C ASN A 180 -13.08 82.76 43.55
N SER A 181 -11.77 82.62 43.33
CA SER A 181 -10.79 83.60 43.78
C SER A 181 -10.93 84.95 43.05
N PRO A 182 -10.93 86.09 43.77
CA PRO A 182 -10.99 87.44 43.17
C PRO A 182 -9.85 87.76 42.20
N PHE A 183 -8.75 87.01 42.27
CA PHE A 183 -7.57 87.19 41.42
C PHE A 183 -7.64 86.42 40.09
N ARG A 184 -8.71 85.65 39.86
CA ARG A 184 -8.93 84.91 38.61
C ARG A 184 -9.95 85.65 37.75
N SER A 185 -9.67 85.76 36.46
CA SER A 185 -10.57 86.40 35.48
C SER A 185 -11.89 85.66 35.29
N ALA A 186 -11.94 84.36 35.57
CA ALA A 186 -13.15 83.54 35.52
C ALA A 186 -13.19 82.50 36.66
N PRO A 187 -14.39 82.12 37.14
CA PRO A 187 -14.54 81.09 38.17
C PRO A 187 -13.97 79.75 37.71
N HIS A 188 -13.35 78.99 38.62
CA HIS A 188 -12.82 77.65 38.30
C HIS A 188 -13.97 76.72 37.87
N GLU A 189 -13.71 75.82 36.93
CA GLU A 189 -14.64 74.74 36.50
C GLU A 189 -15.42 74.08 37.65
N MET A 190 -14.78 73.83 38.80
CA MET A 190 -15.45 73.29 39.98
C MET A 190 -16.52 74.24 40.57
N GLU A 191 -16.25 75.55 40.62
CA GLU A 191 -17.24 76.57 41.06
C GLU A 191 -18.45 76.62 40.11
N GLN A 192 -18.22 76.46 38.80
CA GLN A 192 -19.29 76.43 37.81
C GLN A 192 -20.17 75.19 37.98
N LEU A 193 -19.56 74.02 38.22
CA LEU A 193 -20.28 72.78 38.52
C LEU A 193 -21.06 72.89 39.83
N LEU A 194 -20.47 73.45 40.88
CA LEU A 194 -21.14 73.68 42.17
C LEU A 194 -22.41 74.52 42.00
N ARG A 195 -22.40 75.55 41.14
CA ARG A 195 -23.58 76.39 40.84
C ARG A 195 -24.69 75.66 40.10
N GLN A 196 -24.35 74.63 39.32
CA GLN A 196 -25.31 73.83 38.55
C GLN A 196 -25.95 72.72 39.39
N VAL A 197 -25.22 72.18 40.37
CA VAL A 197 -25.70 71.12 41.26
C VAL A 197 -26.61 71.71 42.33
N LYS A 198 -27.85 71.21 42.44
CA LYS A 198 -28.77 71.59 43.51
C LYS A 198 -28.48 70.78 44.77
N TYR A 199 -28.08 71.44 45.87
CA TYR A 199 -27.99 70.78 47.17
C TYR A 199 -29.36 70.39 47.70
N GLN A 200 -29.53 69.12 48.04
CA GLN A 200 -30.63 68.64 48.86
C GLN A 200 -30.10 68.43 50.27
N ALA A 201 -30.72 69.08 51.26
CA ALA A 201 -30.42 68.83 52.67
C ALA A 201 -30.69 67.36 52.98
N PRO A 202 -29.78 66.63 53.67
CA PRO A 202 -30.04 65.28 54.12
C PRO A 202 -31.29 65.30 55.01
N THR A 203 -32.42 64.89 54.46
CA THR A 203 -33.61 64.63 55.26
C THR A 203 -33.22 63.43 56.13
N ARG A 204 -33.19 63.59 57.45
CA ARG A 204 -33.03 62.46 58.39
C ARG A 204 -34.19 61.51 58.13
N LEU A 205 -33.98 60.51 57.29
CA LEU A 205 -34.87 59.37 57.21
C LEU A 205 -34.48 58.41 58.33
N ALA A 206 -35.46 58.14 59.19
CA ALA A 206 -35.45 57.11 60.23
C ALA A 206 -35.25 55.70 59.60
N PRO A 207 -34.86 54.70 60.41
CA PRO A 207 -34.45 53.39 59.89
C PRO A 207 -35.66 52.51 59.50
N GLY A 208 -35.53 51.80 58.38
CA GLY A 208 -36.45 50.76 57.92
C GLY A 208 -37.05 51.06 56.54
N GLY A 209 -37.08 50.16 55.56
CA GLY A 209 -36.74 48.75 55.56
C GLY A 209 -36.61 48.22 54.13
N ARG A 210 -36.14 46.97 54.08
CA ARG A 210 -35.86 46.08 52.95
C ARG A 210 -36.60 46.37 51.63
N ALA A 211 -35.81 46.51 50.57
CA ALA A 211 -36.11 45.90 49.28
C ALA A 211 -34.96 44.95 48.94
N CYS A 212 -35.31 43.70 48.66
CA CYS A 212 -34.41 42.58 48.44
C CYS A 212 -33.32 42.90 47.41
N LEU A 213 -32.05 42.69 47.79
CA LEU A 213 -31.02 42.26 46.85
C LEU A 213 -31.37 40.83 46.44
N LEU A 214 -32.29 40.69 45.50
CA LEU A 214 -32.51 39.43 44.80
C LEU A 214 -31.38 39.30 43.79
N GLY A 215 -30.64 38.21 43.94
CA GLY A 215 -29.36 37.98 43.31
C GLY A 215 -29.44 38.02 41.80
N MET A 216 -28.33 38.47 41.23
CA MET A 216 -27.91 38.13 39.88
C MET A 216 -28.26 36.67 39.55
N PRO A 217 -29.10 36.39 38.54
CA PRO A 217 -29.01 35.13 37.84
C PRO A 217 -27.80 35.25 36.91
N GLY A 218 -26.68 34.67 37.31
CA GLY A 218 -25.65 34.29 36.34
C GLY A 218 -26.23 33.22 35.42
N PRO A 219 -26.03 33.29 34.09
CA PRO A 219 -26.33 32.14 33.25
C PRO A 219 -25.26 31.08 33.49
N ALA A 220 -25.75 29.97 34.02
CA ALA A 220 -25.11 28.70 34.28
C ALA A 220 -24.06 28.26 33.24
N ALA A 221 -22.96 27.71 33.76
CA ALA A 221 -22.18 26.71 33.04
C ALA A 221 -23.06 25.49 32.71
N PRO A 222 -23.02 24.95 31.49
CA PRO A 222 -23.63 23.65 31.23
C PRO A 222 -22.63 22.55 31.59
N SER A 223 -22.80 21.92 32.75
CA SER A 223 -22.19 20.61 33.03
C SER A 223 -23.21 19.49 32.77
N PHE A 224 -22.77 18.57 31.91
CA PHE A 224 -23.38 17.35 31.42
C PHE A 224 -24.08 16.47 32.46
N SER A 225 -25.19 15.84 32.07
CA SER A 225 -25.45 14.43 32.36
C SER A 225 -26.55 13.85 31.48
N GLY A 226 -26.38 12.60 31.03
CA GLY A 226 -27.51 11.71 30.75
C GLY A 226 -27.67 11.25 29.30
N THR A 227 -26.86 10.28 28.93
CA THR A 227 -27.09 9.32 27.85
C THR A 227 -28.57 8.88 27.77
N LEU A 228 -29.26 9.23 26.69
CA LEU A 228 -30.45 8.51 26.23
C LEU A 228 -30.33 8.29 24.72
N GLY A 229 -30.46 7.02 24.36
CA GLY A 229 -30.29 6.38 23.05
C GLY A 229 -30.49 7.25 21.81
N SER A 230 -29.46 7.22 20.97
CA SER A 230 -29.50 7.52 19.55
C SER A 230 -30.71 6.85 18.89
N PRO A 231 -31.59 7.58 18.18
CA PRO A 231 -32.45 6.98 17.17
C PRO A 231 -31.54 6.41 16.09
N TRP A 232 -31.43 5.09 16.10
CA TRP A 232 -30.76 4.30 15.07
C TRP A 232 -31.49 4.53 13.74
N ILE A 233 -31.13 5.59 13.03
CA ILE A 233 -31.40 5.67 11.59
C ILE A 233 -30.48 4.63 10.97
N LYS A 234 -31.09 3.46 10.80
CA LYS A 234 -30.71 2.45 9.84
C LYS A 234 -30.63 3.15 8.47
N THR A 235 -29.48 3.71 8.13
CA THR A 235 -29.13 3.77 6.71
C THR A 235 -28.94 2.33 6.31
N THR A 236 -29.96 1.85 5.60
CA THR A 236 -30.02 0.58 4.93
C THR A 236 -28.63 0.23 4.43
N GLN A 237 -28.12 -0.83 5.01
CA GLN A 237 -27.07 -1.66 4.47
C GLN A 237 -27.59 -2.18 3.12
N THR A 238 -27.59 -1.35 2.08
CA THR A 238 -27.60 -1.84 0.70
C THR A 238 -26.19 -2.36 0.46
N ARG A 239 -26.04 -3.59 0.90
CA ARG A 239 -25.04 -4.57 0.53
C ARG A 239 -25.04 -4.69 -0.98
N CYS A 240 -24.29 -3.82 -1.67
CA CYS A 240 -23.81 -4.05 -3.04
C CYS A 240 -22.83 -2.94 -3.45
N SER A 241 -21.60 -3.03 -2.98
CA SER A 241 -20.48 -2.76 -3.87
C SER A 241 -19.32 -3.61 -3.40
N SER A 242 -19.10 -4.68 -4.16
CA SER A 242 -17.87 -5.44 -4.23
C SER A 242 -16.69 -4.46 -4.23
N ARG A 243 -16.06 -4.26 -3.06
CA ARG A 243 -14.64 -3.88 -3.04
C ARG A 243 -13.96 -4.97 -3.87
N PRO A 244 -13.28 -4.65 -4.98
CA PRO A 244 -12.34 -5.60 -5.53
C PRO A 244 -11.28 -5.74 -4.44
N ILE A 245 -11.30 -6.87 -3.73
CA ILE A 245 -10.13 -7.35 -3.02
C ILE A 245 -9.05 -7.42 -4.10
N LEU A 246 -8.17 -6.42 -4.12
CA LEU A 246 -6.97 -6.52 -4.94
C LEU A 246 -6.24 -7.76 -4.45
N PRO A 247 -5.85 -8.69 -5.34
CA PRO A 247 -5.07 -9.84 -4.92
C PRO A 247 -3.81 -9.32 -4.20
N PRO A 248 -3.35 -10.00 -3.15
CA PRO A 248 -2.12 -9.61 -2.48
C PRO A 248 -1.01 -9.49 -3.53
N ILE A 249 -0.25 -8.39 -3.45
CA ILE A 249 0.94 -8.20 -4.27
C ILE A 249 1.83 -9.41 -4.00
N GLY A 250 1.90 -10.33 -4.96
CA GLY A 250 2.84 -11.43 -4.90
C GLY A 250 4.24 -10.84 -4.86
N SER A 251 4.85 -10.80 -3.67
CA SER A 251 6.27 -10.54 -3.56
C SER A 251 6.97 -11.59 -4.42
N LYS A 252 7.83 -11.11 -5.33
CA LYS A 252 8.71 -11.98 -6.12
C LYS A 252 9.44 -12.88 -5.12
N LYS A 253 9.07 -14.17 -5.06
CA LYS A 253 9.92 -15.19 -4.44
C LYS A 253 11.26 -15.09 -5.18
N GLN A 254 12.31 -14.73 -4.44
CA GLN A 254 13.68 -14.84 -4.91
C GLN A 254 13.86 -16.26 -5.44
N GLN A 255 14.16 -16.39 -6.72
CA GLN A 255 14.68 -17.62 -7.28
C GLN A 255 16.01 -17.90 -6.59
N VAL A 256 16.00 -18.86 -5.65
CA VAL A 256 17.22 -19.52 -5.20
C VAL A 256 17.77 -20.26 -6.40
N ARG A 257 18.91 -19.76 -6.89
CA ARG A 257 19.72 -20.37 -7.94
C ARG A 257 20.47 -21.53 -7.30
N TRP A 258 20.10 -22.75 -7.64
CA TRP A 258 20.94 -23.94 -7.45
C TRP A 258 21.82 -24.11 -8.68
#